data_AF-A0A7C5NZH9-F1
#
_entry.id   AF-A0A7C5NZH9-F1
#
_cell.length_a   1.000
_cell.length_b   1.000
_cell.length_c   1.000
_cell.angle_alpha   90.00
_cell.angle_beta   90.00
_cell.angle_gamma   90.00
#
_symmetry.space_group_name_H-M   'P 1'
#
loop_
_entity.id
_entity.type
_entity.pdbx_description
1 polymer ?
#
loop_
_entity_poly.entity_id
_entity_poly.type
_entity_poly.pdbx_seq_one_letter_code
_entity_poly.pdbx_strand_id
1 'polypeptide(L)'
;MAVGIVGGAVRTHPIARICLKILGVKTANEFAEVLAAVGLAQNLAALRALAHEGIQRGHMELHARNIAIMAGATGELIDLIAQKMVEERKIRVDRAKELIEQYKATGKI
;
A
#
# COMPACT_ATOMS: atom_id res chain seq x y z
N MET A 1 -29.75 3.80 7.75
CA MET A 1 -28.95 4.81 7.04
C MET A 1 -29.90 5.67 6.23
N ALA A 2 -29.86 7.00 6.36
CA ALA A 2 -30.78 7.89 5.64
C ALA A 2 -30.25 8.13 4.22
N VAL A 3 -30.85 7.45 3.24
CA VAL A 3 -30.53 7.60 1.80
C VAL A 3 -31.82 7.57 1.00
N GLY A 4 -31.80 8.18 -0.18
CA GLY A 4 -32.95 8.26 -1.07
C GLY A 4 -32.59 7.83 -2.48
N ILE A 5 -33.50 7.13 -3.13
CA ILE A 5 -33.43 6.79 -4.56
C ILE A 5 -34.34 7.68 -5.42
N VAL A 6 -35.09 8.58 -4.78
CA VAL A 6 -35.98 9.56 -5.42
C VAL A 6 -35.72 10.97 -4.88
N GLY A 7 -35.74 11.96 -5.77
CA GLY A 7 -35.59 13.38 -5.42
C GLY A 7 -34.15 13.88 -5.32
N GLY A 8 -34.00 15.18 -5.02
CA GLY A 8 -32.69 15.85 -4.88
C GLY A 8 -31.75 15.65 -6.07
N ALA A 9 -30.44 15.57 -5.78
CA ALA A 9 -29.39 15.33 -6.77
C ALA A 9 -29.56 14.00 -7.51
N VAL A 10 -30.19 13.00 -6.90
CA VAL A 10 -30.47 11.70 -7.51
C VAL A 10 -31.42 11.84 -8.71
N ARG A 11 -32.34 12.81 -8.69
CA ARG A 11 -33.23 13.13 -9.81
C ARG A 11 -32.61 14.12 -10.80
N THR A 12 -31.86 15.10 -10.33
CA THR A 12 -31.38 16.21 -11.18
C THR A 12 -30.03 15.94 -11.84
N HIS A 13 -29.16 15.14 -11.23
CA HIS A 13 -27.83 14.85 -11.75
C HIS A 13 -27.84 13.64 -12.70
N PRO A 14 -27.46 13.80 -13.99
CA PRO A 14 -27.52 12.72 -14.99
C PRO A 14 -26.72 11.47 -14.58
N ILE A 15 -25.50 11.66 -14.05
CA ILE A 15 -24.66 10.53 -13.61
C ILE A 15 -25.27 9.77 -12.43
N ALA A 16 -25.88 10.45 -11.45
CA ALA A 16 -26.49 9.78 -10.30
C ALA A 16 -27.63 8.85 -10.73
N ARG A 17 -28.44 9.28 -11.71
CA ARG A 17 -29.49 8.44 -12.33
C ARG A 17 -28.92 7.21 -13.03
N ILE A 18 -27.82 7.38 -13.76
CA ILE A 18 -27.14 6.28 -14.45
C ILE A 18 -26.58 5.29 -13.43
N CYS A 19 -25.92 5.77 -12.37
CA CYS A 19 -25.38 4.93 -11.31
C CYS A 19 -26.48 4.11 -10.61
N LEU A 20 -27.64 4.69 -10.28
CA LEU A 20 -28.76 3.93 -9.72
C LEU A 20 -29.34 2.92 -10.71
N LYS A 21 -29.40 3.26 -12.00
CA LYS A 21 -29.86 2.34 -13.04
C LYS A 21 -28.92 1.13 -13.18
N ILE A 22 -27.60 1.35 -13.08
CA ILE A 22 -26.60 0.27 -13.08
C ILE A 22 -26.74 -0.58 -11.82
N LEU A 23 -26.93 0.06 -10.65
CA LEU A 23 -27.07 -0.63 -9.37
C LEU A 23 -28.36 -1.47 -9.30
N GLY A 24 -29.41 -1.07 -10.01
CA GLY A 24 -30.65 -1.84 -10.15
C GLY A 24 -31.53 -1.90 -8.89
N VAL A 25 -31.23 -1.10 -7.88
CA VAL A 25 -31.99 -1.02 -6.62
C VAL A 25 -33.37 -0.40 -6.84
N LYS A 26 -34.38 -0.99 -6.23
CA LYS A 26 -35.80 -0.59 -6.33
C LYS A 26 -36.28 0.15 -5.11
N THR A 27 -35.60 0.00 -3.96
CA THR A 27 -35.97 0.65 -2.71
C THR A 27 -34.79 1.38 -2.08
N ALA A 28 -35.08 2.38 -1.24
CA ALA A 28 -34.05 3.06 -0.45
C ALA A 28 -33.37 2.12 0.56
N ASN A 29 -34.08 1.09 1.02
CA ASN A 29 -33.53 0.07 1.92
C ASN A 29 -32.51 -0.81 1.19
N GLU A 30 -32.82 -1.30 0.00
CA GLU A 30 -31.86 -2.03 -0.84
C GLU A 30 -30.61 -1.18 -1.12
N PHE A 31 -30.80 0.11 -1.39
CA PHE A 31 -29.67 1.02 -1.57
C PHE A 31 -28.83 1.16 -0.29
N ALA A 32 -29.46 1.28 0.88
CA ALA A 32 -28.77 1.35 2.16
C ALA A 32 -27.99 0.06 2.47
N GLU A 33 -28.54 -1.10 2.16
CA GLU A 33 -27.89 -2.40 2.33
C GLU A 33 -26.65 -2.55 1.46
N VAL A 34 -26.74 -2.15 0.18
CA VAL A 34 -25.59 -2.12 -0.73
C VAL A 34 -24.49 -1.20 -0.20
N LEU A 35 -24.84 0.01 0.25
CA LEU A 35 -23.87 0.94 0.82
C LEU A 35 -23.19 0.38 2.07
N ALA A 36 -23.95 -0.27 2.95
CA ALA A 36 -23.40 -0.92 4.15
C ALA A 36 -22.45 -2.07 3.77
N ALA A 37 -22.82 -2.92 2.81
CA ALA A 37 -21.99 -4.02 2.33
C ALA A 37 -20.68 -3.52 1.68
N VAL A 38 -20.76 -2.47 0.86
CA VAL A 38 -19.57 -1.82 0.28
C VAL A 38 -18.67 -1.24 1.37
N GLY A 39 -19.25 -0.58 2.38
CA GLY A 39 -18.50 -0.07 3.53
C GLY A 39 -17.75 -1.17 4.29
N LEU A 40 -18.40 -2.31 4.54
CA LEU A 40 -17.78 -3.48 5.16
C LEU A 40 -16.68 -4.08 4.29
N ALA A 41 -16.92 -4.23 2.99
CA ALA A 41 -15.92 -4.73 2.04
C ALA A 41 -14.69 -3.81 1.99
N GLN A 42 -14.89 -2.49 1.97
CA GLN A 42 -13.81 -1.50 2.00
C GLN A 42 -13.04 -1.56 3.31
N ASN A 43 -13.73 -1.68 4.45
CA ASN A 43 -13.09 -1.81 5.75
C ASN A 43 -12.23 -3.09 5.82
N LEU A 44 -12.76 -4.23 5.39
CA LEU A 44 -12.03 -5.49 5.33
C LEU A 44 -10.80 -5.39 4.42
N ALA A 45 -10.94 -4.79 3.23
CA ALA A 45 -9.84 -4.61 2.30
C ALA A 45 -8.73 -3.73 2.90
N ALA A 46 -9.10 -2.65 3.59
CA ALA A 46 -8.15 -1.77 4.28
C ALA A 46 -7.41 -2.51 5.41
N LEU A 47 -8.14 -3.22 6.28
CA LEU A 47 -7.54 -4.01 7.35
C LEU A 47 -6.62 -5.10 6.78
N ARG A 48 -7.06 -5.79 5.73
CA ARG A 48 -6.25 -6.80 5.05
C ARG A 48 -4.98 -6.18 4.48
N ALA A 49 -5.07 -5.03 3.82
CA ALA A 49 -3.89 -4.34 3.30
C ALA A 49 -2.91 -3.96 4.42
N LEU A 50 -3.40 -3.38 5.51
CA LEU A 50 -2.58 -3.00 6.67
C LEU A 50 -1.94 -4.20 7.38
N ALA A 51 -2.67 -5.31 7.47
CA ALA A 51 -2.20 -6.54 8.11
C ALA A 51 -1.37 -7.44 7.19
N HIS A 52 -1.36 -7.19 5.87
CA HIS A 52 -0.68 -8.06 4.92
C HIS A 52 0.82 -7.77 4.84
N GLU A 53 1.61 -8.84 4.96
CA GLU A 53 3.07 -8.76 4.85
C GLU A 53 3.55 -8.18 3.52
N GLY A 54 2.80 -8.34 2.42
CA GLY A 54 3.22 -7.85 1.10
C GLY A 54 3.52 -6.35 1.07
N ILE A 55 2.69 -5.53 1.72
CA ILE A 55 2.92 -4.08 1.82
C ILE A 55 4.13 -3.79 2.71
N GLN A 56 4.24 -4.48 3.85
CA GLN A 56 5.36 -4.32 4.77
C GLN A 56 6.70 -4.76 4.14
N ARG A 57 6.73 -5.87 3.40
CA ARG A 57 7.92 -6.36 2.69
C ARG A 57 8.41 -5.36 1.66
N GLY A 58 7.51 -4.80 0.84
CA GLY A 58 7.88 -3.74 -0.11
C GLY A 58 8.40 -2.48 0.58
N HIS A 59 7.79 -2.09 1.71
CA HIS A 59 8.26 -0.95 2.50
C HIS A 59 9.63 -1.21 3.14
N MET A 60 9.89 -2.43 3.60
CA MET A 60 11.17 -2.85 4.18
C MET A 60 12.28 -2.94 3.14
N GLU A 61 11.98 -3.36 1.92
CA GLU A 61 12.93 -3.34 0.80
C GLU A 61 13.33 -1.91 0.45
N LEU A 62 12.36 -1.00 0.32
CA LEU A 62 12.62 0.42 0.13
C LEU A 62 13.40 1.03 1.32
N HIS A 63 13.06 0.63 2.54
CA HIS A 63 13.76 1.07 3.73
C HIS A 63 15.22 0.62 3.74
N ALA A 64 15.51 -0.64 3.37
CA ALA A 64 16.87 -1.15 3.26
C ALA A 64 17.69 -0.38 2.20
N ARG A 65 17.09 -0.08 1.03
CA ARG A 65 17.72 0.77 0.01
C ARG A 65 18.03 2.17 0.54
N ASN A 66 17.08 2.80 1.24
CA ASN A 66 17.30 4.12 1.84
C ASN A 66 18.43 4.13 2.87
N ILE A 67 18.53 3.08 3.70
CA ILE A 67 19.63 2.92 4.66
C ILE A 67 20.97 2.76 3.95
N ALA A 68 21.03 1.99 2.84
CA ALA A 68 22.23 1.86 2.03
C ALA A 68 22.66 3.21 1.42
N ILE A 69 21.70 3.99 0.89
CA ILE A 69 21.96 5.34 0.35
C ILE A 69 22.46 6.28 1.45
N MET A 70 21.83 6.29 2.63
CA MET A 70 22.27 7.10 3.78
C MET A 70 23.67 6.74 4.26
N ALA A 71 24.08 5.48 4.10
CA ALA A 71 25.43 5.03 4.40
C ALA A 71 26.46 5.40 3.33
N GLY A 72 26.03 5.92 2.18
CA GLY A 72 26.88 6.37 1.08
C GLY A 72 27.03 5.37 -0.07
N ALA A 73 26.19 4.32 -0.15
CA ALA A 73 26.16 3.44 -1.30
C ALA A 73 25.67 4.17 -2.55
N THR A 74 26.25 3.87 -3.71
CA THR A 74 25.91 4.48 -5.00
C THR A 74 25.81 3.44 -6.11
N GLY A 75 25.00 3.70 -7.13
CA GLY A 75 24.81 2.80 -8.27
C GLY A 75 24.36 1.40 -7.86
N GLU A 76 24.98 0.38 -8.46
CA GLU A 76 24.69 -1.04 -8.20
C GLU A 76 24.97 -1.47 -6.74
N LEU A 77 25.82 -0.72 -6.02
CA LEU A 77 26.14 -1.02 -4.63
C LEU A 77 24.93 -0.85 -3.70
N ILE A 78 23.95 0.00 -4.06
CA ILE A 78 22.75 0.21 -3.25
C ILE A 78 21.97 -1.10 -3.10
N ASP A 79 21.76 -1.80 -4.21
CA ASP A 79 20.96 -3.03 -4.24
C ASP A 79 21.71 -4.19 -3.59
N LEU A 80 23.02 -4.27 -3.83
CA LEU A 80 23.89 -5.29 -3.22
C LEU A 80 23.90 -5.17 -1.69
N ILE A 81 24.09 -3.95 -1.16
CA ILE A 81 24.12 -3.69 0.29
C ILE A 81 22.73 -3.89 0.90
N ALA A 82 21.67 -3.40 0.24
CA ALA A 82 20.31 -3.57 0.71
C ALA A 82 19.91 -5.05 0.82
N GLN A 83 20.19 -5.87 -0.21
CA GLN A 83 19.94 -7.31 -0.16
C GLN A 83 20.71 -7.98 0.98
N LYS A 84 22.01 -7.67 1.13
CA LYS A 84 22.81 -8.26 2.19
C LYS A 84 22.31 -7.92 3.60
N MET A 85 21.88 -6.67 3.82
CA MET A 85 21.25 -6.26 5.09
C MET A 85 19.94 -7.00 5.37
N VAL A 86 19.14 -7.25 4.34
CA VAL A 86 17.87 -8.00 4.46
C VAL A 86 18.14 -9.47 4.79
N GLU A 87 19.10 -10.11 4.10
CA GLU A 87 19.53 -11.49 4.37
C GLU A 87 20.02 -11.66 5.82
N GLU A 88 20.82 -10.72 6.30
CA GLU A 88 21.35 -10.72 7.67
C GLU A 88 20.34 -10.28 8.73
N ARG A 89 19.15 -9.80 8.33
CA ARG A 89 18.15 -9.16 9.20
C ARG A 89 18.74 -8.00 10.02
N LYS A 90 19.72 -7.28 9.45
CA LYS A 90 20.43 -6.15 10.08
C LYS A 90 20.34 -4.90 9.22
N ILE A 91 19.17 -4.27 9.23
CA ILE A 91 18.90 -3.04 8.46
C ILE A 91 19.21 -1.83 9.33
N ARG A 92 20.49 -1.43 9.36
CA ARG A 92 20.99 -0.27 10.13
C ARG A 92 22.16 0.39 9.42
N VAL A 93 22.34 1.70 9.64
CA VAL A 93 23.35 2.52 8.93
C VAL A 93 24.79 2.10 9.27
N ASP A 94 25.05 1.70 10.51
CA ASP A 94 26.35 1.15 10.94
C ASP A 94 26.70 -0.11 10.14
N ARG A 95 25.78 -1.06 10.05
CA ARG A 95 25.99 -2.29 9.27
C ARG A 95 26.16 -2.01 7.79
N ALA A 96 25.38 -1.09 7.22
CA ALA A 96 25.55 -0.67 5.84
C ALA A 96 26.95 -0.12 5.56
N LYS A 97 27.52 0.69 6.47
CA LYS A 97 28.90 1.20 6.35
C LYS A 97 29.93 0.08 6.39
N GLU A 98 29.78 -0.89 7.30
CA GLU A 98 30.67 -2.06 7.37
C GLU A 98 30.67 -2.84 6.04
N LEU A 99 29.49 -3.09 5.47
CA LEU A 99 29.34 -3.80 4.21
C LEU A 99 29.96 -3.03 3.04
N ILE A 100 29.82 -1.69 3.02
CA ILE A 100 30.46 -0.83 2.01
C ILE A 100 31.99 -0.91 2.12
N GLU A 101 32.55 -0.83 3.32
CA GLU A 101 34.00 -0.92 3.50
C GLU A 101 34.54 -2.33 3.18
N GLN A 102 33.80 -3.38 3.52
CA GLN A 102 34.13 -4.75 3.15
C GLN A 102 34.17 -4.93 1.62
N TYR A 103 33.20 -4.36 0.91
CA TYR A 103 33.18 -4.36 -0.55
C TYR A 103 34.37 -3.62 -1.14
N LYS A 104 34.73 -2.44 -0.61
CA LYS A 104 35.91 -1.69 -1.08
C LYS A 104 37.22 -2.46 -0.86
N ALA A 105 37.34 -3.18 0.25
CA ALA A 105 38.57 -3.91 0.60
C ALA A 105 38.75 -5.21 -0.20
N THR A 106 37.66 -5.94 -0.47
CA THR A 106 37.73 -7.31 -1.03
C THR A 106 37.04 -7.48 -2.39
N GLY A 107 36.30 -6.47 -2.85
CA GLY A 107 35.44 -6.54 -4.03
C GLY A 107 34.24 -7.49 -3.87
N LYS A 108 33.96 -7.98 -2.65
CA LYS A 108 32.94 -8.99 -2.35
C LYS A 108 32.24 -8.69 -1.02
N ILE A 109 31.00 -9.15 -0.87
CA ILE A 109 30.18 -9.03 0.37
C ILE A 109 29.33 -10.28 0.57
#